data_AF-A0A7S1PLH1-F1
#
_entry.id   AF-A0A7S1PLH1-F1
#
_cell.length_a   1.000
_cell.length_b   1.000
_cell.length_c   1.000
_cell.angle_alpha   90.00
_cell.angle_beta   90.00
_cell.angle_gamma   90.00
#
_symmetry.space_group_name_H-M   'P 1'
#
loop_
_entity.id
_entity.type
_entity.pdbx_description
1 polymer ?
#
loop_
_entity_poly.entity_id
_entity_poly.type
_entity_poly.pdbx_seq_one_letter_code
_entity_poly.pdbx_strand_id
1 'polypeptide(L)'
;FGSSLALNPVRPTIDRHPPPIERPLSPPPPKTQHQTAMWRAAGVSYLRYTNEMASVLRQCLKEPYRQKAMARDNVHLVEKIWANGLVQTKVTHEEMGKAFEAASGSSEAKK
;
A
#
# COMPACT_ATOMS: atom_id res chain seq x y z
N PHE A 1 70.65 -22.03 34.86
CA PHE A 1 71.62 -21.71 33.78
C PHE A 1 70.86 -20.96 32.68
N GLY A 2 71.34 -19.75 32.31
CA GLY A 2 70.74 -18.84 31.31
C GLY A 2 69.89 -17.74 31.96
N SER A 3 70.38 -16.52 32.29
CA SER A 3 70.81 -15.41 31.40
C SER A 3 69.79 -15.12 30.29
N SER A 4 69.35 -13.90 29.98
CA SER A 4 69.91 -12.56 30.21
C SER A 4 68.87 -11.50 29.78
N LEU A 5 68.84 -10.41 30.54
CA LEU A 5 68.57 -9.00 30.20
C LEU A 5 68.10 -8.65 28.77
N ALA A 6 67.05 -7.82 28.65
CA ALA A 6 67.03 -6.63 27.78
C ALA A 6 65.75 -5.76 27.94
N LEU A 7 65.91 -4.68 28.71
CA LEU A 7 65.55 -3.28 28.41
C LEU A 7 64.47 -2.91 27.35
N ASN A 8 63.63 -1.95 27.79
CA ASN A 8 62.99 -0.82 27.07
C ASN A 8 61.62 -1.04 26.39
N PRO A 9 60.84 0.02 26.11
CA PRO A 9 60.66 1.31 26.79
C PRO A 9 59.15 1.69 27.00
N VAL A 10 58.92 2.80 27.70
CA VAL A 10 57.62 3.49 27.90
C VAL A 10 56.80 3.56 26.61
N ARG A 11 55.60 2.97 26.61
CA ARG A 11 54.63 3.13 25.53
C ARG A 11 53.97 4.50 25.66
N PRO A 12 54.05 5.39 24.65
CA PRO A 12 53.25 6.61 24.64
C PRO A 12 51.77 6.23 24.55
N THR A 13 50.95 6.84 25.41
CA THR A 13 49.49 6.67 25.41
C THR A 13 48.94 7.29 24.13
N ILE A 14 48.66 6.45 23.14
CA ILE A 14 48.01 6.81 21.89
C ILE A 14 46.52 6.98 22.18
N ASP A 15 46.03 8.17 21.84
CA ASP A 15 44.67 8.49 21.40
C ASP A 15 43.53 8.31 22.41
N ARG A 16 43.27 9.36 23.21
CA ARG A 16 41.95 9.59 23.81
C ARG A 16 41.13 10.49 22.87
N HIS A 17 40.68 9.94 21.75
CA HIS A 17 39.56 10.55 21.02
C HIS A 17 38.35 10.58 21.99
N PRO A 18 37.73 11.74 22.27
CA PRO A 18 36.53 11.78 23.08
C PRO A 18 35.42 10.95 22.40
N PRO A 19 34.59 10.20 23.13
CA PRO A 19 33.49 9.47 22.51
C PRO A 19 32.64 10.45 21.68
N PRO A 20 32.13 10.05 20.50
CA PRO A 20 31.18 10.86 19.75
C PRO A 20 30.07 11.28 20.71
N ILE A 21 29.84 12.58 20.84
CA ILE A 21 28.71 13.10 21.59
C ILE A 21 27.48 12.56 20.88
N GLU A 22 26.84 11.55 21.48
CA GLU A 22 25.56 11.03 21.00
C GLU A 22 24.56 12.18 21.04
N ARG A 23 24.33 12.81 19.89
CA ARG A 23 23.25 13.79 19.74
C ARG A 23 21.98 13.06 20.15
N PRO A 24 21.19 13.57 21.12
CA PRO A 24 19.92 12.96 21.45
C PRO A 24 19.10 12.88 20.16
N LEU A 25 18.70 11.65 19.81
CA LEU A 25 17.87 11.38 18.64
C LEU A 25 16.65 12.30 18.77
N SER A 26 16.52 13.27 17.86
CA SER A 26 15.34 14.13 17.83
C SER A 26 14.10 13.22 17.83
N PRO A 27 13.07 13.50 18.65
CA PRO A 27 11.86 12.70 18.60
C PRO A 27 11.38 12.62 17.15
N PRO A 28 10.95 11.45 16.66
CA PRO A 28 10.39 11.36 15.32
C PRO A 28 9.28 12.43 15.22
N PRO A 29 9.19 13.14 14.09
CA PRO A 29 8.16 14.15 13.93
C PRO A 29 6.81 13.51 14.30
N PRO A 30 5.92 14.22 15.02
CA PRO A 30 4.60 13.71 15.31
C PRO A 30 4.03 13.24 13.98
N LYS A 31 3.58 11.97 13.91
CA LYS A 31 3.00 11.41 12.69
C LYS A 31 1.90 12.37 12.30
N THR A 32 2.18 13.23 11.33
CA THR A 32 1.22 14.18 10.80
C THR A 32 0.03 13.32 10.43
N GLN A 33 -1.13 13.59 11.02
CA GLN A 33 -2.36 12.87 10.72
C GLN A 33 -2.46 12.91 9.19
N HIS A 34 -2.11 11.79 8.56
CA HIS A 34 -1.89 11.75 7.12
C HIS A 34 -3.21 12.22 6.53
N GLN A 35 -3.22 13.29 5.73
CA GLN A 35 -4.45 13.76 5.08
C GLN A 35 -5.04 12.54 4.39
N THR A 36 -6.05 11.97 5.03
CA THR A 36 -6.54 10.65 4.65
C THR A 36 -7.36 10.95 3.43
N ALA A 37 -6.87 10.53 2.27
CA ALA A 37 -7.52 10.85 1.01
C ALA A 37 -9.03 10.54 1.11
N MET A 38 -9.89 11.40 0.56
CA MET A 38 -11.34 11.34 0.82
C MET A 38 -11.94 9.94 0.57
N TRP A 39 -11.47 9.24 -0.47
CA TRP A 39 -11.88 7.87 -0.77
C TRP A 39 -11.48 6.84 0.31
N ARG A 40 -10.32 7.02 0.97
CA ARG A 40 -9.92 6.21 2.13
C ARG A 40 -10.83 6.47 3.32
N ALA A 41 -11.14 7.74 3.59
CA ALA A 41 -12.06 8.12 4.66
C ALA A 41 -13.48 7.57 4.43
N ALA A 42 -13.89 7.43 3.17
CA ALA A 42 -15.16 6.84 2.77
C ALA A 42 -15.17 5.30 2.71
N GLY A 43 -14.07 4.62 3.09
CA GLY A 43 -13.99 3.15 3.05
C GLY A 43 -13.93 2.55 1.64
N VAL A 44 -13.66 3.37 0.62
CA VAL A 44 -13.55 2.93 -0.78
C VAL A 44 -12.13 2.47 -1.06
N SER A 45 -11.96 1.39 -1.83
CA SER A 45 -10.63 0.95 -2.27
C SER A 45 -10.07 1.89 -3.33
N TYR A 46 -8.74 2.02 -3.40
CA TYR A 46 -8.09 2.83 -4.43
C TYR A 46 -8.53 2.41 -5.83
N LEU A 47 -8.58 1.09 -6.07
CA LEU A 47 -8.95 0.52 -7.36
C LEU A 47 -10.39 0.87 -7.76
N ARG A 48 -11.34 0.78 -6.82
CA ARG A 48 -12.72 1.22 -7.05
C ARG A 48 -12.75 2.70 -7.40
N TYR A 49 -12.14 3.55 -6.58
CA TYR A 49 -12.09 5.00 -6.82
C TYR A 49 -11.51 5.35 -8.20
N THR A 50 -10.34 4.82 -8.56
CA THR A 50 -9.70 5.15 -9.83
C THR A 50 -10.49 4.66 -11.05
N ASN A 51 -11.14 3.50 -10.94
CA ASN A 51 -11.94 2.95 -12.04
C ASN A 51 -13.20 3.78 -12.28
N GLU A 52 -13.92 4.17 -11.22
CA GLU A 52 -15.09 5.05 -11.31
C GLU A 52 -14.71 6.40 -11.95
N MET A 53 -13.64 7.03 -11.45
CA MET A 53 -13.18 8.31 -11.99
C MET A 53 -12.71 8.19 -13.45
N ALA A 54 -12.09 7.06 -13.82
CA ALA A 54 -11.71 6.80 -15.20
C ALA A 54 -12.93 6.63 -16.11
N SER A 55 -14.01 6.00 -15.64
CA SER A 55 -15.25 5.88 -16.42
C SER A 55 -15.87 7.25 -16.69
N VAL A 56 -15.97 8.11 -15.66
CA VAL A 56 -16.44 9.50 -15.82
C VAL A 56 -15.58 10.27 -16.82
N LEU A 57 -14.24 10.15 -16.71
CA LEU A 57 -13.32 10.82 -17.63
C LEU A 57 -13.53 10.39 -19.10
N ARG A 58 -13.82 9.11 -19.36
CA ARG A 58 -14.06 8.61 -20.72
C ARG A 58 -15.32 9.20 -21.34
N GLN A 59 -16.34 9.48 -20.53
CA GLN A 59 -17.58 10.11 -20.98
C GLN A 59 -17.37 11.57 -21.42
N CYS A 60 -16.35 12.25 -20.88
CA CYS A 60 -15.98 13.62 -21.23
C CYS A 60 -15.20 13.74 -22.55
N LEU A 61 -14.81 12.64 -23.19
CA LEU A 61 -14.09 12.66 -24.46
C LEU A 61 -15.00 13.00 -25.65
N LYS A 62 -14.41 13.57 -26.70
CA LYS A 62 -15.09 13.79 -27.98
C LYS A 62 -15.06 12.52 -28.85
N GLU A 63 -16.05 12.36 -29.73
CA GLU A 63 -16.00 11.31 -30.74
C GLU A 63 -14.88 11.54 -31.76
N PRO A 64 -14.22 10.47 -32.26
CA PRO A 64 -14.47 9.03 -32.05
C PRO A 64 -13.74 8.41 -30.84
N TYR A 65 -13.03 9.22 -30.05
CA TYR A 65 -12.18 8.73 -28.96
C TYR A 65 -12.99 8.24 -27.77
N ARG A 66 -14.15 8.85 -27.52
CA ARG A 66 -15.12 8.38 -26.53
C ARG A 66 -15.53 6.95 -26.83
N GLN A 67 -16.02 6.64 -28.03
CA GLN A 67 -16.42 5.28 -28.38
C GLN A 67 -15.29 4.26 -28.19
N LYS A 68 -14.07 4.59 -28.64
CA LYS A 68 -12.89 3.72 -28.46
C LYS A 68 -12.53 3.52 -26.99
N ALA A 69 -12.63 4.56 -26.16
CA ALA A 69 -12.30 4.48 -24.74
C ALA A 69 -13.38 3.73 -23.94
N MET A 70 -14.66 3.95 -24.25
CA MET A 70 -15.79 3.25 -23.63
C MET A 70 -15.75 1.74 -23.92
N ALA A 71 -15.30 1.33 -25.10
CA ALA A 71 -15.11 -0.09 -25.41
C ALA A 71 -14.13 -0.80 -24.45
N ARG A 72 -13.18 -0.06 -23.84
CA ARG A 72 -12.24 -0.59 -22.83
C ARG A 72 -12.82 -0.61 -21.42
N ASP A 73 -13.99 0.00 -21.22
CA ASP A 73 -14.70 0.01 -19.93
C ASP A 73 -15.62 -1.19 -19.73
N ASN A 74 -15.99 -1.87 -20.83
CA ASN A 74 -16.84 -3.04 -20.79
C ASN A 74 -16.15 -4.18 -20.03
N VAL A 75 -16.89 -4.80 -19.12
CA VAL A 75 -16.40 -5.91 -18.32
C VAL A 75 -17.40 -7.06 -18.36
N HIS A 76 -16.92 -8.30 -18.44
CA HIS A 76 -17.76 -9.50 -18.40
C HIS A 76 -17.15 -10.48 -17.40
N LEU A 77 -17.54 -10.37 -16.14
CA LEU A 77 -17.04 -11.19 -15.05
C LEU A 77 -18.14 -12.11 -14.52
N VAL A 78 -17.75 -13.32 -14.11
CA VAL A 78 -18.63 -14.24 -13.39
C VAL A 78 -17.97 -14.53 -12.05
N GLU A 79 -18.57 -14.00 -10.99
CA GLU A 79 -18.19 -14.29 -9.62
C GLU A 79 -18.86 -15.58 -9.16
N LYS A 80 -18.11 -16.44 -8.47
CA LYS A 80 -18.65 -17.62 -7.79
C LYS A 80 -18.13 -17.63 -6.36
N ILE A 81 -19.03 -17.56 -5.38
CA ILE A 81 -18.68 -17.73 -3.98
C ILE A 81 -18.81 -19.19 -3.64
N TRP A 82 -17.76 -19.78 -3.09
CA TRP A 82 -17.72 -21.18 -2.67
C TRP A 82 -17.64 -21.26 -1.15
N ALA A 83 -18.36 -22.20 -0.54
CA ALA A 83 -18.26 -22.55 0.86
C ALA A 83 -18.47 -24.05 1.03
N ASN A 84 -17.67 -24.69 1.89
CA ASN A 84 -17.72 -26.13 2.16
C ASN A 84 -17.63 -27.00 0.89
N GLY A 85 -16.86 -26.55 -0.11
CA GLY A 85 -16.69 -27.27 -1.38
C GLY A 85 -17.86 -27.14 -2.37
N LEU A 86 -18.92 -26.39 -2.03
CA LEU A 86 -20.08 -26.15 -2.89
C LEU A 86 -20.19 -24.68 -3.29
N VAL A 87 -20.68 -24.41 -4.50
CA VAL A 87 -20.99 -23.05 -4.96
C VAL A 87 -22.22 -22.55 -4.20
N GLN A 88 -22.06 -21.44 -3.51
CA GLN A 88 -23.15 -20.78 -2.78
C GLN A 88 -23.88 -19.80 -3.69
N THR A 89 -23.13 -18.96 -4.39
CA THR A 89 -23.69 -17.95 -5.30
C THR A 89 -22.88 -17.88 -6.58
N LYS A 90 -23.56 -17.52 -7.66
CA LYS A 90 -22.97 -17.23 -8.96
C LYS A 90 -23.61 -15.94 -9.47
N VAL A 91 -22.80 -14.89 -9.65
CA VAL A 91 -23.26 -13.58 -10.11
C VAL A 91 -22.47 -13.18 -11.34
N THR A 92 -23.15 -12.74 -12.38
CA THR A 92 -22.51 -12.18 -13.58
C THR A 92 -22.51 -10.66 -13.45
N HIS A 93 -21.34 -10.05 -13.66
CA HIS A 93 -21.13 -8.62 -13.61
C HIS A 93 -20.76 -8.10 -15.00
N GLU A 94 -21.58 -7.20 -15.54
CA GLU A 94 -21.34 -6.56 -16.84
C GLU A 94 -20.72 -5.16 -16.71
N GLU A 95 -20.72 -4.61 -15.49
CA GLU A 95 -20.26 -3.27 -15.19
C GLU A 95 -19.49 -3.28 -13.86
N MET A 96 -18.29 -2.68 -13.85
CA MET A 96 -17.44 -2.74 -12.66
C MET A 96 -18.00 -1.98 -11.45
N GLY A 97 -18.69 -0.86 -11.66
CA GLY A 97 -19.29 -0.12 -10.55
C GLY A 97 -20.32 -0.94 -9.79
N LYS A 98 -21.22 -1.61 -10.53
CA LYS A 98 -22.20 -2.54 -9.95
C LYS A 98 -21.55 -3.73 -9.25
N ALA A 99 -20.46 -4.25 -9.83
CA ALA A 99 -19.71 -5.37 -9.22
C ALA A 99 -19.17 -5.00 -7.83
N PHE A 100 -18.64 -3.78 -7.66
CA PHE A 100 -18.13 -3.34 -6.37
C PHE A 100 -19.23 -3.10 -5.32
N GLU A 101 -20.41 -2.65 -5.71
CA GLU A 101 -21.53 -2.51 -4.76
C GLU A 101 -22.04 -3.88 -4.29
N ALA A 102 -22.20 -4.83 -5.21
CA ALA A 102 -22.59 -6.20 -4.87
C ALA A 102 -21.58 -6.87 -3.91
N ALA A 103 -20.28 -6.60 -4.10
CA ALA A 103 -19.24 -7.09 -3.21
C ALA A 103 -19.29 -6.44 -1.81
N SER A 104 -19.61 -5.15 -1.70
CA SER A 104 -19.67 -4.44 -0.41
C SER A 104 -20.79 -4.95 0.50
N GLY A 105 -21.99 -5.20 -0.03
CA GLY A 105 -23.13 -5.72 0.73
C GLY A 105 -22.94 -7.15 1.24
N SER A 106 -22.03 -7.93 0.64
CA SER A 106 -21.73 -9.30 1.09
C SER A 106 -20.89 -9.34 2.36
N SER A 107 -20.24 -8.24 2.75
CA SER A 107 -19.39 -8.17 3.94
C SER A 107 -20.16 -7.98 5.25
N GLU A 108 -21.37 -7.41 5.21
CA GLU A 108 -22.20 -7.16 6.40
C GLU A 108 -22.99 -8.39 6.87
N ALA A 109 -23.23 -9.38 6.02
CA ALA A 109 -24.00 -10.59 6.37
C ALA A 109 -23.21 -11.65 7.17
N LYS A 110 -21.97 -11.35 7.61
CA LYS A 110 -21.08 -12.28 8.32
C LYS A 110 -20.65 -11.84 9.72
N LYS A 111 -21.33 -10.85 10.33
CA LYS A 111 -21.05 -10.44 11.71
C LYS A 111 -22.08 -10.97 12.70
#